data_AF-A0A9E5BKM3-F1
#
_entry.id   AF-A0A9E5BKM3-F1
#
_cell.length_a   1.000
_cell.length_b   1.000
_cell.length_c   1.000
_cell.angle_alpha   90.00
_cell.angle_beta   90.00
_cell.angle_gamma   90.00
#
_symmetry.space_group_name_H-M   'P 1'
#
loop_
_entity.id
_entity.type
_entity.pdbx_description
1 polymer ?
#
loop_
_entity_poly.entity_id
_entity_poly.type
_entity_poly.pdbx_seq_one_letter_code
_entity_poly.pdbx_strand_id
1 'polypeptide(L)' 'DEAKIDLKAIDQAEERARQAVEAARGQKEIDPVELAKIEQILRFAAVQRMVKGRSSSGLTE' A
#
# COMPACT_ATOMS: atom_id res chain seq x y z
N ASP A 1 13.64 -2.56 18.77
CA ASP A 1 12.56 -1.59 18.49
C ASP A 1 11.97 -1.87 17.10
N GLU A 2 11.34 -3.04 16.95
CA GLU A 2 10.81 -3.53 15.65
C GLU A 2 9.39 -3.02 15.35
N ALA A 3 8.77 -2.29 16.28
CA ALA A 3 7.35 -1.94 16.23
C ALA A 3 7.05 -0.62 15.49
N LYS A 4 8.06 0.21 15.21
CA LYS A 4 7.87 1.47 14.48
C LYS A 4 7.98 1.23 12.97
N ILE A 5 7.04 0.46 12.41
CA ILE A 5 6.79 0.52 10.96
C ILE A 5 6.45 1.98 10.65
N ASP A 6 7.36 2.66 9.94
CA ASP A 6 7.32 4.08 9.63
C ASP A 6 6.15 4.36 8.67
N LEU A 7 5.16 5.13 9.14
CA LEU A 7 4.00 5.52 8.35
C LEU A 7 4.41 6.28 7.07
N LYS A 8 5.52 7.02 7.12
CA LYS A 8 6.07 7.70 5.95
C LYS A 8 6.59 6.71 4.90
N ALA A 9 7.17 5.58 5.34
CA ALA A 9 7.59 4.53 4.43
C ALA A 9 6.39 3.82 3.78
N ILE A 10 5.28 3.68 4.51
CA ILE A 10 4.02 3.15 3.95
C ILE A 10 3.45 4.10 2.91
N ASP A 11 3.33 5.40 3.22
CA ASP A 11 2.82 6.39 2.27
C ASP A 11 3.67 6.44 0.99
N GLN A 12 5.01 6.37 1.13
CA GLN A 12 5.92 6.30 -0.02
C GLN A 12 5.78 5.01 -0.84
N ALA A 13 5.47 3.88 -0.21
CA ALA A 13 5.23 2.63 -0.91
C ALA A 13 3.89 2.66 -1.65
N GLU A 14 2.85 3.26 -1.06
CA GLU A 14 1.54 3.44 -1.68
C GLU A 14 1.61 4.36 -2.91
N GLU A 15 2.31 5.49 -2.81
CA GLU A 15 2.53 6.43 -3.91
C GLU A 15 3.22 5.75 -5.09
N ARG A 16 4.31 5.01 -4.83
CA ARG A 16 5.04 4.27 -5.88
C ARG A 16 4.19 3.20 -6.54
N ALA A 17 3.42 2.45 -5.74
CA ALA A 17 2.56 1.41 -6.27
C ALA A 17 1.40 1.99 -7.09
N ARG A 18 0.84 3.14 -6.70
CA ARG A 18 -0.19 3.85 -7.48
C ARG A 18 0.36 4.29 -8.85
N GLN A 19 1.56 4.87 -8.87
CA GLN A 19 2.23 5.28 -10.11
C GLN A 19 2.52 4.08 -11.02
N ALA A 20 2.95 2.95 -10.45
CA ALA A 20 3.18 1.73 -11.21
C ALA A 20 1.90 1.16 -11.84
N VAL A 21 0.76 1.18 -11.12
CA VAL A 21 -0.54 0.73 -11.66
C VAL A 21 -1.04 1.66 -12.77
N GLU A 22 -0.89 2.98 -12.63
CA GLU A 22 -1.33 3.91 -13.67
C GLU A 22 -0.44 3.83 -14.93
N ALA A 23 0.87 3.71 -14.77
CA ALA A 23 1.78 3.45 -15.89
C ALA A 23 1.49 2.10 -16.57
N ALA A 24 1.16 1.09 -15.78
CA ALA A 24 0.74 -0.22 -16.22
C ALA A 24 -0.54 -0.19 -17.06
N ARG A 25 -1.57 0.54 -16.60
CA ARG A 25 -2.85 0.70 -17.31
C ARG A 25 -2.70 1.39 -18.67
N GLY A 26 -1.68 2.22 -18.83
CA GLY A 26 -1.34 2.86 -20.10
C GLY A 26 -0.61 1.95 -21.10
N GLN A 27 -0.14 0.77 -20.67
CA GLN A 27 0.52 -0.19 -21.54
C GLN A 27 -0.49 -1.17 -22.14
N LYS A 28 -0.39 -1.37 -23.46
CA LYS A 28 -1.36 -2.14 -24.25
C LYS A 28 -1.29 -3.65 -24.00
N GLU A 29 -0.18 -4.13 -23.45
CA GLU A 29 0.09 -5.53 -23.11
C GLU A 29 0.78 -5.56 -21.75
N ILE A 30 0.00 -5.67 -20.68
CA ILE A 30 0.55 -5.97 -19.36
C ILE A 30 0.24 -7.40 -18.98
N ASP A 31 1.23 -8.08 -18.41
CA ASP A 31 1.02 -9.41 -17.88
C ASP A 31 0.02 -9.32 -16.70
N PRO A 32 -1.12 -10.01 -16.78
CA PRO A 32 -2.13 -9.97 -15.72
C PRO A 32 -1.60 -10.42 -14.35
N VAL A 33 -0.55 -11.25 -14.32
CA VAL A 33 0.12 -11.69 -13.08
C VAL A 33 0.89 -10.53 -12.45
N GLU A 34 1.59 -9.73 -13.25
CA GLU A 34 2.33 -8.56 -12.75
C GLU A 34 1.37 -7.49 -12.21
N LEU A 35 0.26 -7.23 -12.92
CA LEU A 35 -0.76 -6.31 -12.44
C LEU A 35 -1.35 -6.78 -11.10
N ALA A 36 -1.71 -8.06 -10.99
CA ALA A 36 -2.24 -8.63 -9.76
C ALA A 36 -1.27 -8.49 -8.58
N LYS A 37 0.04 -8.64 -8.82
CA LYS A 37 1.09 -8.47 -7.81
C LYS A 37 1.18 -7.03 -7.31
N ILE A 38 1.10 -6.04 -8.21
CA ILE A 38 1.11 -4.62 -7.83
C ILE A 38 -0.15 -4.27 -7.05
N GLU A 39 -1.32 -4.77 -7.47
CA GLU A 39 -2.57 -4.57 -6.72
C GLU A 39 -2.54 -5.21 -5.33
N GLN A 40 -1.89 -6.37 -5.17
CA GLN A 40 -1.76 -7.03 -3.88
C GLN A 40 -0.92 -6.20 -2.90
N ILE A 41 0.14 -5.54 -3.40
CA ILE A 41 0.95 -4.60 -2.60
C ILE A 41 0.09 -3.42 -2.11
N LEU A 42 -0.75 -2.86 -2.99
CA LEU A 42 -1.68 -1.79 -2.61
C LEU A 42 -2.70 -2.23 -1.55
N ARG A 43 -3.29 -3.42 -1.72
CA ARG A 43 -4.22 -4.00 -0.73
C ARG A 43 -3.52 -4.20 0.62
N PHE A 44 -2.29 -4.69 0.64
CA PHE A 44 -1.52 -4.87 1.87
C PHE A 44 -1.24 -3.53 2.57
N ALA A 45 -0.81 -2.50 1.83
CA ALA A 45 -0.59 -1.16 2.38
C ALA A 45 -1.86 -0.56 2.99
N ALA A 46 -3.01 -0.71 2.30
CA ALA A 46 -4.30 -0.25 2.79
C ALA A 46 -4.72 -0.96 4.10
N VAL A 47 -4.51 -2.28 4.20
CA VAL A 47 -4.76 -3.05 5.44
C VAL A 47 -3.86 -2.57 6.57
N GLN A 48 -2.57 -2.37 6.34
CA GLN A 48 -1.63 -1.86 7.36
C GLN A 48 -2.04 -0.47 7.86
N ARG A 49 -2.47 0.42 6.96
CA ARG A 49 -3.00 1.74 7.31
C ARG A 49 -4.28 1.64 8.14
N MET A 50 -5.19 0.75 7.79
CA MET A 50 -6.45 0.54 8.53
C MET A 50 -6.20 -0.02 9.94
N VAL A 51 -5.32 -1.01 10.06
CA VAL A 51 -4.95 -1.61 11.36
C VAL A 51 -4.32 -0.55 12.27
N LYS A 52 -3.33 0.20 11.77
CA LYS A 52 -2.66 1.25 12.55
C LYS A 52 -3.55 2.47 12.82
N GLY A 53 -4.38 2.88 11.87
CA GLY A 53 -5.32 3.98 12.04
C GLY A 53 -6.39 3.68 13.10
N ARG A 54 -6.80 2.40 13.24
CA ARG A 54 -7.65 1.95 14.35
C ARG A 54 -6.90 1.91 15.68
N SER A 55 -5.63 1.46 15.69
CA SER A 55 -4.79 1.48 16.90
C SER A 55 -4.57 2.90 17.46
N SER A 56 -4.51 3.93 16.61
CA SER A 56 -4.41 5.33 17.05
C SER A 56 -5.72 5.94 17.57
N SER A 57 -6.88 5.34 17.26
CA SER A 57 -8.18 5.80 17.76
C SER A 57 -8.66 5.06 19.02
N GLY A 58 -7.89 4.10 19.55
CA GLY A 58 -8.26 3.28 20.71
C GLY A 58 -7.43 3.53 21.97
N LEU A 59 -6.68 4.63 22.05
CA LEU A 59 -5.84 5.01 23.21
C LEU A 59 -6.36 6.27 23.91
N THR A 60 -7.68 6.43 23.93
CA THR A 60 -8.39 7.38 24.79
C THR A 60 -9.55 6.66 25.48
N GLU A 61 -9.22 5.76 26.40
CA GLU A 61 -10.02 5.47 27.61
C GLU A 61 -9.06 5.33 28.79
#